data_AF-A0A956LNF2-F1
#
_entry.id   AF-A0A956LNF2-F1
#
_cell.length_a   1.000
_cell.length_b   1.000
_cell.length_c   1.000
_cell.angle_alpha   90.00
_cell.angle_beta   90.00
_cell.angle_gamma   90.00
#
_symmetry.space_group_name_H-M   'P 1'
#
loop_
_entity.id
_entity.type
_entity.pdbx_description
1 polymer ?
#
loop_
_entity_poly.entity_id
_entity_poly.type
_entity_poly.pdbx_seq_one_letter_code
_entity_poly.pdbx_strand_id
1 'polypeptide(L)'
;MQASVPLRNVYYLLCYAWKRHRERDLVETDALEGTQGAALIAKIIHDGVTHLLRRGLDRGYRTFVDETSQPRGKLLVNATVQRGLLQHGRVVCEQDELTRDILNNQLLLAT
;
A
#
# COMPACT_ATOMS: atom_id res chain seq x y z
N MET A 1 30.06 22.74 22.06
CA MET A 1 29.49 22.65 20.70
C MET A 1 29.04 21.22 20.47
N GLN A 2 27.73 20.96 20.43
CA GLN A 2 27.24 19.66 19.97
C GLN A 2 27.46 19.60 18.45
N ALA A 3 28.30 18.68 18.00
CA ALA A 3 28.44 18.38 16.59
C ALA A 3 27.13 17.73 16.12
N SER A 4 26.28 18.49 15.42
CA SER A 4 25.06 17.97 14.83
C SER A 4 25.41 17.24 13.52
N VAL A 5 24.95 16.01 13.38
CA VAL A 5 25.13 15.23 12.14
C VAL A 5 24.23 15.84 11.06
N PRO A 6 24.75 16.17 9.87
CA PRO A 6 23.92 16.66 8.76
C PRO A 6 22.83 15.64 8.38
N LEU A 7 21.60 16.10 8.17
CA LEU A 7 20.47 15.25 7.78
C LEU A 7 20.73 14.46 6.49
N ARG A 8 21.47 15.04 5.55
CA ARG A 8 21.91 14.37 4.32
C ARG A 8 22.70 13.09 4.60
N ASN A 9 23.58 13.11 5.61
CA ASN A 9 24.36 11.92 5.98
C ASN A 9 23.48 10.85 6.61
N VAL A 10 22.51 11.26 7.44
CA VAL A 10 21.50 10.34 8.02
C VAL A 10 20.68 9.67 6.91
N TYR A 11 20.26 10.44 5.91
CA TYR A 11 19.55 9.90 4.74
C TYR A 11 20.39 8.88 3.98
N TYR A 12 21.66 9.16 3.70
CA TYR A 12 22.52 8.19 3.02
C TYR A 12 22.76 6.92 3.82
N LEU A 13 22.91 7.03 5.14
CA LEU A 13 23.00 5.87 6.02
C LEU A 13 21.70 5.06 6.00
N LEU A 14 20.53 5.71 5.98
CA LEU A 14 19.25 5.05 5.83
C LEU A 14 19.14 4.31 4.48
N CYS A 15 19.49 4.95 3.36
CA CYS A 15 19.53 4.30 2.05
C CYS A 15 20.47 3.10 2.02
N TYR A 16 21.61 3.18 2.72
CA TYR A 16 22.55 2.09 2.84
C TYR A 16 21.98 0.94 3.68
N ALA A 17 21.44 1.22 4.87
CA ALA A 17 20.84 0.23 5.76
C ALA A 17 19.66 -0.49 5.10
N TRP A 18 18.83 0.23 4.34
CA TRP A 18 17.72 -0.36 3.57
C TRP A 18 18.19 -1.05 2.28
N LYS A 19 19.49 -1.03 1.93
CA LYS A 19 20.01 -1.55 0.64
C LYS A 19 19.39 -0.88 -0.61
N ARG A 20 18.84 0.33 -0.46
CA ARG A 20 18.24 1.16 -1.53
C ARG A 20 19.21 2.22 -2.04
N HIS A 21 20.44 1.82 -2.35
CA HIS A 21 21.52 2.73 -2.75
C HIS A 21 21.23 3.50 -4.07
N ARG A 22 20.33 2.99 -4.92
CA ARG A 22 19.89 3.69 -6.15
C ARG A 22 18.88 4.80 -5.90
N GLU A 23 18.28 4.84 -4.71
CA GLU A 23 17.25 5.82 -4.33
C GLU A 23 17.86 7.08 -3.68
N ARG A 24 19.19 7.16 -3.60
CA ARG A 24 19.92 8.26 -2.93
C ARG A 24 19.66 9.65 -3.51
N ASP A 25 19.26 9.72 -4.78
CA ASP A 25 19.01 10.96 -5.50
C ASP A 25 17.51 11.24 -5.68
N LEU A 26 16.63 10.39 -5.11
CA LEU A 26 15.17 10.58 -5.21
C LEU A 26 14.66 11.70 -4.29
N VAL A 27 15.43 12.07 -3.27
CA VAL A 27 15.03 13.07 -2.26
C VAL A 27 16.09 14.15 -2.20
N GLU A 28 15.69 15.38 -2.54
CA GLU A 28 16.55 16.55 -2.41
C GLU A 28 16.71 16.93 -0.94
N THR A 29 17.83 16.51 -0.33
CA THR A 29 18.13 16.76 1.09
C THR A 29 18.65 18.17 1.39
N ASP A 30 19.13 18.88 0.37
CA ASP A 30 19.76 20.20 0.55
C ASP A 30 18.73 21.28 0.95
N ALA A 31 17.46 21.08 0.58
CA ALA A 31 16.35 21.92 1.01
C ALA A 31 15.95 21.72 2.49
N LEU A 32 16.58 20.77 3.20
CA LEU A 32 16.25 20.40 4.59
C LEU A 32 17.33 20.82 5.60
N GLU A 33 18.34 21.58 5.18
CA GLU A 33 19.38 22.07 6.10
C GLU A 33 18.77 22.87 7.27
N GLY A 34 19.10 22.48 8.51
CA GLY A 34 18.58 23.12 9.73
C GLY A 34 17.23 22.57 10.23
N THR A 35 16.65 21.56 9.59
CA THR A 35 15.38 20.95 10.01
C THR A 35 15.57 19.73 10.94
N GLN A 36 14.46 19.23 11.52
CA GLN A 36 14.46 18.04 12.35
C GLN A 36 14.35 16.75 11.52
N GLY A 37 14.77 15.61 12.07
CA GLY A 37 14.68 14.30 11.41
C GLY A 37 13.28 13.91 10.94
N ALA A 38 12.22 14.37 11.61
CA ALA A 38 10.84 14.15 11.17
C ALA A 38 10.53 14.78 9.80
N ALA A 39 11.10 15.96 9.51
CA ALA A 39 10.91 16.63 8.22
C ALA A 39 11.56 15.84 7.07
N LEU A 40 12.71 15.20 7.33
CA LEU A 40 13.34 14.29 6.38
C LEU A 40 12.45 13.09 6.06
N ILE A 41 11.87 12.44 7.07
CA ILE A 41 10.98 11.29 6.86
C ILE A 41 9.72 11.71 6.09
N ALA A 42 9.11 12.85 6.46
CA ALA A 42 7.95 13.39 5.75
C ALA A 42 8.25 13.66 4.28
N LYS A 43 9.40 14.26 3.97
CA LYS A 43 9.82 14.51 2.58
C LYS A 43 10.04 13.21 1.80
N ILE A 44 10.72 12.23 2.40
CA ILE A 44 10.94 10.90 1.77
C ILE A 44 9.60 10.24 1.42
N ILE A 45 8.63 10.26 2.33
CA ILE A 45 7.30 9.68 2.11
C ILE A 45 6.55 10.48 1.03
N HIS A 46 6.57 11.81 1.09
CA HIS A 46 5.90 12.66 0.11
C HIS A 46 6.41 12.43 -1.31
N ASP A 47 7.73 12.47 -1.51
CA ASP A 47 8.36 12.29 -2.81
C ASP A 47 8.13 10.85 -3.32
N GLY A 48 8.23 9.86 -2.42
CA GLY A 48 7.96 8.46 -2.71
C GLY A 48 6.50 8.19 -3.13
N VAL A 49 5.52 8.71 -2.39
CA VAL A 49 4.09 8.58 -2.71
C VAL A 49 3.77 9.30 -4.02
N THR A 50 4.32 10.51 -4.23
CA THR A 50 4.15 11.25 -5.49
C THR A 50 4.67 10.44 -6.68
N HIS A 51 5.83 9.80 -6.54
CA HIS A 51 6.37 8.91 -7.56
C HIS A 51 5.47 7.69 -7.80
N LEU A 52 4.97 7.03 -6.74
CA LEU A 52 4.05 5.90 -6.85
C LEU A 52 2.72 6.27 -7.52
N LEU A 53 2.15 7.44 -7.20
CA LEU A 53 0.91 7.91 -7.81
C LEU A 53 1.06 8.13 -9.32
N ARG A 54 2.22 8.64 -9.78
CA ARG A 54 2.51 8.81 -11.21
C ARG A 54 2.66 7.48 -11.95
N ARG A 55 3.29 6.49 -11.31
CA ARG A 55 3.48 5.14 -11.89
C ARG A 55 2.21 4.28 -11.82
N GLY A 56 1.33 4.59 -10.86
CA GLY A 56 0.15 3.82 -10.52
C GLY A 56 0.35 3.02 -9.23
N LEU A 57 -0.62 3.11 -8.31
CA LEU A 57 -0.62 2.32 -7.08
C LEU A 57 -0.70 0.83 -7.39
N ASP A 58 -0.05 0.06 -6.52
CA ASP A 58 -0.07 -1.40 -6.58
C ASP A 58 -1.50 -1.94 -6.43
N ARG A 59 -1.76 -3.08 -7.06
CA ARG A 59 -3.07 -3.73 -7.08
C ARG A 59 -2.89 -5.19 -6.72
N GLY A 60 -3.71 -5.68 -5.80
CA GLY A 60 -3.73 -7.07 -5.41
C GLY A 60 -5.13 -7.66 -5.51
N TYR A 61 -5.19 -8.99 -5.45
CA TYR A 61 -6.46 -9.69 -5.38
C TYR A 61 -6.91 -9.80 -3.92
N ARG A 62 -8.15 -9.41 -3.67
CA ARG A 62 -8.84 -9.65 -2.41
C ARG A 62 -9.95 -10.65 -2.65
N THR A 63 -9.83 -11.81 -2.01
CA THR A 63 -10.85 -12.86 -2.04
C THR A 63 -11.92 -12.55 -1.00
N PHE A 64 -13.18 -12.61 -1.40
CA PHE A 64 -14.31 -12.49 -0.47
C PHE A 64 -15.48 -13.38 -0.89
N VAL A 65 -16.33 -13.68 0.08
CA VAL A 65 -17.53 -14.50 -0.12
C VAL A 65 -18.74 -13.58 -0.06
N ASP A 66 -19.58 -13.63 -1.09
CA ASP A 66 -20.78 -12.79 -1.20
C ASP A 66 -21.98 -13.58 -1.71
N GLU A 67 -23.18 -13.11 -1.37
CA GLU A 67 -24.44 -13.61 -1.88
C GLU A 67 -24.90 -12.77 -3.07
N THR A 68 -24.94 -13.37 -4.25
CA THR A 68 -25.22 -12.66 -5.50
C THR A 68 -26.26 -13.41 -6.33
N SER A 69 -27.07 -12.65 -7.09
CA SER A 69 -27.91 -13.21 -8.17
C SER A 69 -27.13 -13.44 -9.47
N GLN A 70 -25.92 -12.90 -9.56
CA GLN A 70 -25.02 -13.04 -10.71
C GLN A 70 -23.80 -13.87 -10.30
N PRO A 71 -23.82 -15.20 -10.47
CA PRO A 71 -22.72 -16.06 -10.08
C PRO A 71 -21.43 -15.67 -10.81
N ARG A 72 -20.38 -15.35 -10.04
CA ARG A 72 -19.03 -15.09 -10.52
C ARG A 72 -18.01 -15.79 -9.61
N GLY A 73 -16.94 -16.31 -10.19
CA GLY A 73 -15.90 -17.01 -9.43
C GLY A 73 -16.34 -18.41 -9.01
N LYS A 74 -16.00 -18.80 -7.78
CA LYS A 74 -16.23 -20.14 -7.24
C LYS A 74 -17.55 -20.21 -6.49
N LEU A 75 -18.48 -20.99 -7.00
CA LEU A 75 -19.79 -21.17 -6.39
C LEU A 75 -19.69 -22.10 -5.16
N LEU A 76 -20.15 -21.60 -4.00
CA LEU A 76 -20.19 -22.35 -2.75
C LEU A 76 -21.55 -23.05 -2.61
N VAL A 77 -21.65 -24.23 -3.22
CA VAL A 77 -22.91 -25.01 -3.28
C VAL A 77 -23.45 -25.30 -1.89
N ASN A 78 -22.58 -25.73 -0.96
CA ASN A 78 -23.01 -26.09 0.39
C ASN A 78 -23.66 -24.89 1.12
N ALA A 79 -22.98 -23.73 1.13
CA ALA A 79 -23.52 -22.51 1.74
C ALA A 79 -24.81 -22.04 1.06
N THR A 80 -24.90 -22.20 -0.26
CA THR A 80 -26.08 -21.86 -1.06
C THR A 80 -27.30 -22.72 -0.70
N VAL A 81 -27.11 -24.04 -0.61
CA VAL A 81 -28.17 -25.00 -0.30
C VAL A 81 -28.63 -24.87 1.15
N GLN A 82 -27.68 -24.76 2.11
CA GLN A 82 -28.01 -24.61 3.53
C GLN A 82 -28.85 -23.37 3.82
N ARG A 83 -28.68 -22.30 3.03
CA ARG A 83 -29.43 -21.04 3.16
C ARG A 83 -30.68 -20.96 2.29
N GLY A 84 -30.98 -21.99 1.47
CA GLY A 84 -32.17 -22.01 0.62
C GLY A 84 -32.20 -20.92 -0.47
N LEU A 85 -31.04 -20.43 -0.90
CA LEU A 85 -30.96 -19.22 -1.74
C LEU A 85 -31.40 -19.43 -3.19
N LEU A 86 -31.38 -20.68 -3.67
CA LEU A 86 -31.80 -21.02 -5.04
C LEU A 86 -33.27 -20.63 -5.31
N GLN A 87 -34.15 -20.72 -4.31
CA GLN A 87 -35.56 -20.31 -4.44
C GLN A 87 -35.71 -18.80 -4.68
N HIS A 88 -34.70 -18.03 -4.28
CA HIS A 88 -34.66 -16.56 -4.42
C HIS A 88 -33.80 -16.12 -5.61
N GLY A 89 -33.35 -17.07 -6.46
CA GLY A 89 -32.45 -16.77 -7.59
C GLY A 89 -31.09 -16.21 -7.13
N ARG A 90 -30.60 -16.67 -5.98
CA ARG A 90 -29.33 -16.23 -5.38
C ARG A 90 -28.43 -17.41 -5.05
N VAL A 91 -27.13 -17.13 -5.02
CA VAL A 91 -26.10 -18.10 -4.68
C VAL A 91 -25.01 -17.44 -3.84
N VAL A 92 -24.32 -18.22 -3.03
CA VAL A 92 -23.09 -17.79 -2.35
C VAL A 92 -21.90 -18.11 -3.25
N CYS A 93 -21.09 -17.11 -3.57
CA CYS A 93 -19.88 -17.25 -4.37
C CYS A 93 -18.66 -16.67 -3.64
N GLU A 94 -17.54 -17.36 -3.76
CA GLU A 94 -16.21 -16.85 -3.44
C GLU A 94 -15.61 -16.23 -4.71
N GLN A 95 -15.26 -14.96 -4.65
CA GLN A 95 -14.78 -14.20 -5.80
C GLN A 95 -13.54 -13.36 -5.45
N ASP A 96 -12.69 -13.19 -6.46
CA ASP A 96 -11.47 -12.41 -6.37
C ASP A 96 -11.68 -11.05 -7.05
N GLU A 97 -11.49 -9.98 -6.29
CA GLU A 97 -11.52 -8.61 -6.81
C GLU A 97 -10.10 -8.05 -6.87
N LEU A 98 -9.72 -7.57 -8.06
CA LEU A 98 -8.49 -6.81 -8.24
C LEU A 98 -8.71 -5.39 -7.69
N THR A 99 -8.15 -5.12 -6.51
CA THR A 99 -8.36 -3.87 -5.79
C THR A 99 -7.04 -3.17 -5.48
N ARG A 100 -7.12 -1.86 -5.25
CA ARG A 100 -6.03 -1.06 -4.65
C ARG A 100 -6.10 -1.11 -3.12
N ASP A 101 -7.16 -1.64 -2.54
CA ASP A 101 -7.34 -1.79 -1.11
C ASP A 101 -6.53 -2.98 -0.58
N ILE A 102 -5.21 -2.84 -0.61
CA ILE A 102 -4.23 -3.80 -0.13
C ILE A 102 -3.44 -3.21 1.03
N LEU A 103 -2.88 -4.08 1.87
CA LEU A 103 -2.15 -3.69 3.08
C LEU A 103 -1.10 -2.60 2.82
N ASN A 104 -0.33 -2.72 1.73
CA ASN A 104 0.72 -1.74 1.39
C ASN A 104 0.13 -0.33 1.18
N ASN A 105 -0.98 -0.22 0.46
CA ASN A 105 -1.63 1.06 0.19
C ASN A 105 -2.37 1.59 1.43
N GLN A 106 -2.93 0.72 2.27
CA GLN A 106 -3.50 1.10 3.56
C GLN A 106 -2.44 1.66 4.51
N LEU A 107 -1.24 1.04 4.56
CA LEU A 107 -0.10 1.55 5.33
C LEU A 107 0.35 2.93 4.85
N LEU A 108 0.42 3.13 3.53
CA LEU A 108 0.73 4.45 2.96
C LEU A 108 -0.34 5.50 3.28
N LEU A 109 -1.61 5.12 3.35
CA LEU A 109 -2.71 6.04 3.68
C LEU A 109 -2.72 6.41 5.18
N ALA A 110 -2.33 5.48 6.05
CA ALA A 110 -2.34 5.67 7.50
C ALA A 110 -1.12 6.44 8.03
N THR A 111 -0.07 6.58 7.21
CA THR A 111 1.18 7.28 7.56
C THR A 111 1.10 8.74 7.12
#